data_AF-A0A5P2BBT3-F1
#
_entry.id   AF-A0A5P2BBT3-F1
#
_cell.length_a   1.000
_cell.length_b   1.000
_cell.length_c   1.000
_cell.angle_alpha   90.00
_cell.angle_beta   90.00
_cell.angle_gamma   90.00
#
_symmetry.space_group_name_H-M   'P 1'
#
loop_
_entity.id
_entity.type
_entity.pdbx_description
1 polymer ?
#
loop_
_entity_poly.entity_id
_entity_poly.type
_entity_poly.pdbx_seq_one_letter_code
_entity_poly.pdbx_strand_id
1 'polypeptide(L)'
;MARQFAAEINNHDWSDAPYRADRAGHDRFVDNRGTKLLTQQEADTVRMNVMWVTAQVLGYQDPSLDLFEFAEACGVNIYTSRGEKSGYISSGVRRNQHGHYAVPGTPDLY
;
A
#
# COMPACT_ATOMS: atom_id res chain seq x y z
N MET A 1 -7.22 15.17 -0.39
CA MET A 1 -7.17 14.07 -1.37
C MET A 1 -6.19 13.00 -0.93
N ALA A 2 -4.89 13.03 -1.27
CA ALA A 2 -3.95 11.94 -0.96
C ALA A 2 -3.86 11.57 0.52
N ARG A 3 -3.73 12.57 1.42
CA ARG A 3 -3.69 12.36 2.87
C ARG A 3 -4.97 11.73 3.45
N GLN A 4 -6.12 11.93 2.80
CA GLN A 4 -7.40 11.33 3.22
C GLN A 4 -7.50 9.86 2.77
N PHE A 5 -7.04 9.53 1.56
CA PHE A 5 -6.94 8.13 1.12
C PHE A 5 -5.94 7.35 1.97
N ALA A 6 -4.80 7.95 2.30
CA ALA A 6 -3.80 7.36 3.19
C ALA A 6 -4.38 7.11 4.59
N ALA A 7 -5.10 8.08 5.15
CA ALA A 7 -5.75 7.93 6.45
C ALA A 7 -6.79 6.77 6.44
N GLU A 8 -7.57 6.63 5.38
CA GLU A 8 -8.53 5.53 5.23
C GLU A 8 -7.84 4.17 5.10
N ILE A 9 -6.77 4.09 4.29
CA ILE A 9 -5.95 2.88 4.15
C ILE A 9 -5.35 2.50 5.51
N ASN A 10 -4.82 3.45 6.26
CA ASN A 10 -4.22 3.18 7.58
C ASN A 10 -5.27 2.76 8.62
N ASN A 11 -6.45 3.37 8.62
CA ASN A 11 -7.53 3.06 9.55
C ASN A 11 -8.20 1.70 9.27
N HIS A 12 -8.06 1.18 8.06
CA HIS A 12 -8.64 -0.10 7.69
C HIS A 12 -7.92 -1.27 8.40
N ASP A 13 -8.70 -2.12 9.08
CA ASP A 13 -8.19 -3.38 9.61
C ASP A 13 -8.00 -4.40 8.49
N TRP A 14 -6.79 -4.44 7.93
CA TRP A 14 -6.42 -5.34 6.85
C TRP A 14 -6.37 -6.82 7.27
N SER A 15 -6.35 -7.12 8.57
CA SER A 15 -6.37 -8.50 9.07
C SER A 15 -7.78 -9.11 9.05
N ASP A 16 -8.80 -8.26 9.16
CA ASP A 16 -10.23 -8.61 9.22
C ASP A 16 -11.02 -8.09 8.01
N ALA A 17 -10.35 -7.61 6.95
CA ALA A 17 -10.97 -6.92 5.81
C ALA A 17 -12.23 -7.66 5.29
N PRO A 18 -13.46 -7.18 5.62
CA PRO A 18 -14.70 -7.93 5.43
C PRO A 18 -15.20 -7.93 3.99
N TYR A 19 -14.48 -7.26 3.08
CA TYR A 19 -14.84 -7.11 1.68
C TYR A 19 -13.70 -7.63 0.80
N ARG A 20 -13.71 -8.94 0.57
CA ARG A 20 -13.24 -9.48 -0.71
C ARG A 20 -14.08 -8.84 -1.82
N ALA A 21 -13.53 -8.78 -3.04
CA ALA A 21 -14.24 -8.29 -4.23
C ALA A 21 -15.57 -9.01 -4.55
N ASP A 22 -15.96 -10.03 -3.77
CA ASP A 22 -17.17 -10.84 -3.91
C ASP A 22 -18.30 -10.51 -2.89
N ARG A 23 -18.16 -9.49 -2.03
CA ARG A 23 -19.24 -8.99 -1.15
C ARG A 23 -19.84 -10.01 -0.15
N ALA A 24 -19.08 -11.00 0.32
CA ALA A 24 -19.53 -11.87 1.42
C ALA A 24 -19.13 -11.28 2.79
N GLY A 25 -20.06 -10.61 3.48
CA GLY A 25 -19.85 -10.16 4.86
C GLY A 25 -19.78 -11.37 5.80
N HIS A 26 -18.65 -11.55 6.49
CA HIS A 26 -18.49 -12.59 7.50
C HIS A 26 -19.00 -12.13 8.87
N ASP A 27 -19.85 -12.97 9.47
CA ASP A 27 -20.22 -12.91 10.87
C ASP A 27 -19.25 -13.79 11.68
N ARG A 28 -18.49 -13.16 12.58
CA ARG A 28 -17.43 -13.79 13.38
C ARG A 28 -17.92 -14.92 14.30
N PHE A 29 -19.22 -15.00 14.59
CA PHE A 29 -19.77 -15.98 15.52
C PHE A 29 -20.22 -17.30 14.86
N VAL A 30 -20.44 -17.31 13.55
CA VAL A 30 -21.19 -18.38 12.88
C VAL A 30 -20.30 -19.25 12.00
N ASP A 31 -19.15 -18.73 11.53
CA ASP A 31 -18.39 -19.41 10.48
C ASP A 31 -17.19 -20.20 11.03
N ASN A 32 -17.38 -21.52 11.16
CA ASN A 32 -16.39 -22.46 11.71
C ASN A 32 -15.82 -23.42 10.64
N ARG A 33 -15.72 -22.96 9.38
CA ARG A 33 -15.16 -23.77 8.27
C ARG A 33 -14.17 -22.98 7.41
N GLY A 34 -12.91 -22.95 7.86
CA GLY A 34 -11.73 -22.79 6.98
C GLY A 34 -11.40 -21.39 6.49
N THR A 35 -11.19 -20.44 7.41
CA THR A 35 -10.87 -19.03 7.13
C THR A 35 -9.57 -18.64 7.83
N LYS A 36 -8.42 -18.88 7.16
CA LYS A 36 -7.13 -18.44 7.68
C LYS A 36 -7.05 -16.91 7.53
N LEU A 37 -7.25 -16.19 8.64
CA LEU A 37 -6.99 -14.75 8.73
C LEU A 37 -5.57 -14.46 8.23
N LEU A 38 -5.37 -13.31 7.58
CA LEU A 38 -4.02 -12.89 7.22
C LEU A 38 -3.20 -12.72 8.50
N THR A 39 -2.01 -13.28 8.51
CA THR A 39 -1.01 -12.91 9.50
C THR A 39 -0.70 -11.42 9.36
N GLN A 40 -0.22 -10.79 10.44
CA GLN A 40 0.19 -9.38 10.39
C GLN A 40 1.16 -9.09 9.25
N GLN A 41 2.09 -10.02 8.98
CA GLN A 41 3.07 -9.89 7.90
C GLN A 41 2.43 -9.92 6.50
N GLU A 42 1.43 -10.78 6.28
CA GLU A 42 0.68 -10.81 5.02
C GLU A 42 -0.16 -9.53 4.85
N ALA A 43 -0.79 -9.05 5.92
CA ALA A 43 -1.53 -7.80 5.92
C ALA A 43 -0.64 -6.58 5.63
N ASP A 44 0.56 -6.51 6.24
CA ASP A 44 1.53 -5.45 5.97
C ASP A 44 2.04 -5.49 4.52
N THR A 45 2.18 -6.69 3.94
CA THR A 45 2.54 -6.88 2.52
C THR A 45 1.45 -6.33 1.60
N VAL A 46 0.17 -6.61 1.89
CA VAL A 46 -0.96 -6.05 1.14
C VAL A 46 -0.98 -4.53 1.23
N ARG A 47 -0.82 -3.98 2.44
CA ARG A 47 -0.77 -2.52 2.67
C ARG A 47 0.34 -1.87 1.85
N MET A 48 1.54 -2.46 1.85
CA MET A 48 2.67 -1.96 1.07
C MET A 48 2.39 -1.97 -0.44
N ASN A 49 1.78 -3.05 -0.96
CA ASN A 49 1.42 -3.15 -2.38
C ASN A 49 0.37 -2.10 -2.78
N VAL A 50 -0.67 -1.90 -1.97
CA VAL A 50 -1.71 -0.89 -2.21
C VAL A 50 -1.11 0.52 -2.17
N MET A 51 -0.22 0.78 -1.21
CA MET A 51 0.51 2.04 -1.10
C MET A 51 1.32 2.31 -2.38
N TRP A 52 2.10 1.34 -2.89
CA TRP A 52 2.87 1.51 -4.12
C TRP A 52 2.00 1.82 -5.34
N VAL A 53 0.89 1.09 -5.54
CA VAL A 53 -0.02 1.33 -6.67
C VAL A 53 -0.60 2.74 -6.60
N THR A 54 -1.02 3.16 -5.40
CA THR A 54 -1.59 4.49 -5.18
C THR A 54 -0.52 5.57 -5.40
N ALA A 55 0.68 5.38 -4.86
CA ALA A 55 1.80 6.29 -5.01
C ALA A 55 2.25 6.44 -6.47
N GLN A 56 2.18 5.39 -7.29
CA GLN A 56 2.49 5.48 -8.72
C GLN A 56 1.53 6.43 -9.45
N VAL A 57 0.23 6.30 -9.20
CA VAL A 57 -0.80 7.14 -9.83
C VAL A 57 -0.68 8.57 -9.33
N LEU A 58 -0.55 8.76 -8.02
CA LEU A 58 -0.41 10.09 -7.43
C LEU A 58 0.87 10.78 -7.89
N GLY A 59 2.00 10.09 -7.89
CA GLY A 59 3.28 10.67 -8.30
C GLY A 59 3.33 11.03 -9.79
N TYR A 60 2.58 10.32 -10.64
CA TYR A 60 2.41 10.68 -12.04
C TYR A 60 1.56 11.95 -12.22
N GLN A 61 0.50 12.12 -11.43
CA GLN A 61 -0.37 13.29 -11.48
C GLN A 61 0.25 14.51 -10.79
N ASP A 62 0.98 14.28 -9.71
CA ASP A 62 1.63 15.29 -8.87
C ASP A 62 3.10 14.88 -8.64
N PRO A 63 4.04 15.42 -9.46
CA PRO A 63 5.46 15.14 -9.32
C PRO A 63 6.06 15.60 -7.99
N SER A 64 5.35 16.41 -7.19
CA SER A 64 5.81 16.88 -5.89
C SER A 64 5.58 15.89 -4.74
N LEU A 65 4.95 14.73 -5.01
CA LEU A 65 4.68 13.70 -4.02
C LEU A 65 5.96 13.25 -3.28
N ASP A 66 5.99 13.49 -1.96
CA ASP A 66 6.95 12.81 -1.08
C ASP A 66 6.47 11.38 -0.80
N LEU A 67 7.15 10.42 -1.42
CA LEU A 67 6.83 9.01 -1.31
C LEU A 67 6.96 8.49 0.14
N PHE A 68 7.93 8.98 0.91
CA PHE A 68 8.16 8.50 2.26
C PHE A 68 7.13 9.08 3.23
N GLU A 69 6.80 10.37 3.10
CA GLU A 69 5.69 10.97 3.86
C GLU A 69 4.38 10.25 3.54
N PHE A 70 4.13 9.94 2.27
CA PHE A 70 2.94 9.20 1.86
C PHE A 70 2.91 7.78 2.41
N ALA A 71 4.03 7.05 2.36
CA ALA A 71 4.12 5.69 2.87
C ALA A 71 3.91 5.63 4.40
N GLU A 72 4.50 6.57 5.14
CA GLU A 72 4.30 6.70 6.58
C GLU A 72 2.83 7.01 6.91
N ALA A 73 2.21 7.95 6.19
CA ALA A 73 0.79 8.27 6.36
C ALA A 73 -0.14 7.09 6.05
N CYS A 74 0.28 6.17 5.16
CA CYS A 74 -0.44 4.93 4.87
C CYS A 74 -0.28 3.86 5.96
N GLY A 75 0.56 4.06 6.98
CA GLY A 75 0.84 3.06 8.02
C GLY A 75 1.85 1.98 7.59
N VAL A 76 2.70 2.28 6.60
CA VAL A 76 3.81 1.41 6.20
C VAL A 76 5.04 1.75 7.03
N ASN A 77 5.72 0.75 7.58
CA ASN A 77 7.00 0.97 8.24
C ASN A 77 8.05 1.41 7.20
N ILE A 78 8.43 2.68 7.25
CA ILE A 78 9.41 3.27 6.33
C ILE A 78 10.86 3.04 6.77
N TYR A 79 11.09 2.44 7.93
CA TYR A 79 12.43 2.24 8.48
C TYR A 79 12.85 0.77 8.44
N THR A 80 14.14 0.56 8.21
CA THR A 80 14.77 -0.76 8.39
C THR A 80 14.95 -1.04 9.88
N SER A 81 15.33 -2.28 10.23
CA SER A 81 15.71 -2.63 11.61
C SER A 81 16.89 -1.83 12.16
N ARG A 82 17.65 -1.14 11.29
CA ARG A 82 18.77 -0.25 11.66
C ARG A 82 18.34 1.22 11.80
N GLY A 83 17.07 1.55 11.60
CA GLY A 83 16.55 2.92 11.69
C GLY A 83 16.77 3.76 10.43
N GLU A 84 17.30 3.18 9.36
CA GLU A 84 17.48 3.87 8.07
C GLU A 84 16.20 3.82 7.24
N LYS A 85 15.99 4.77 6.33
CA LYS A 85 14.86 4.70 5.38
C LYS A 85 14.97 3.43 4.51
N SER A 86 13.90 2.66 4.47
CA SER A 86 13.83 1.39 3.77
C SER A 86 13.77 1.59 2.26
N GLY A 87 14.76 1.07 1.55
CA GLY A 87 14.81 1.10 0.08
C GLY A 87 13.62 0.40 -0.58
N TYR A 88 12.98 -0.56 0.12
CA TYR A 88 11.78 -1.23 -0.35
C TYR A 88 10.66 -0.24 -0.69
N ILE A 89 10.53 0.86 0.07
CA ILE A 89 9.49 1.87 -0.18
C ILE A 89 9.61 2.43 -1.60
N SER A 90 10.83 2.74 -2.06
CA SER A 90 11.08 3.22 -3.42
C SER A 90 11.05 2.13 -4.49
N SER A 91 11.33 0.87 -4.15
CA SER A 91 11.45 -0.22 -5.13
C SER A 91 10.15 -0.60 -5.83
N GLY A 92 8.98 -0.28 -5.25
CA GLY A 92 7.69 -0.60 -5.85
C GLY A 92 7.10 0.47 -6.77
N VAL A 93 7.77 1.62 -6.91
CA VAL A 93 7.37 2.68 -7.83
C VAL A 93 8.37 2.82 -8.96
N ARG A 94 7.85 3.15 -10.15
CA ARG A 94 8.62 3.27 -11.37
C ARG A 94 8.85 4.74 -11.67
N ARG A 95 10.13 5.12 -11.76
CA ARG A 95 10.58 6.47 -12.11
C ARG A 95 11.54 6.41 -13.29
N ASN A 96 11.46 7.38 -14.20
CA ASN A 96 12.37 7.50 -15.32
C ASN A 96 13.74 8.07 -14.87
N GLN A 97 14.67 8.20 -15.82
CA GLN A 97 16.02 8.74 -15.57
C GLN A 97 16.03 10.19 -15.04
N HIS A 98 14.93 10.92 -15.21
CA HIS A 98 14.75 12.28 -14.69
C HIS A 98 14.02 12.31 -13.33
N GLY A 99 13.73 11.15 -12.74
CA GLY A 99 13.04 11.04 -11.45
C GLY A 99 11.52 11.18 -11.52
N HIS A 100 10.94 11.33 -12.71
CA HIS A 100 9.49 11.45 -12.88
C HIS A 100 8.85 10.06 -12.84
N TYR A 101 7.66 9.97 -12.23
CA TYR A 101 6.89 8.73 -12.24
C TYR A 101 6.52 8.31 -13.66
N ALA A 102 6.67 7.03 -13.95
CA ALA A 102 6.21 6.43 -15.21
C ALA A 102 4.68 6.47 -15.30
N VAL A 103 4.16 6.43 -16.54
CA VAL A 103 2.72 6.40 -16.81
C VAL A 103 2.09 5.17 -16.12
N PRO A 104 1.00 5.33 -15.35
CA PRO A 104 0.31 4.19 -14.77
C PRO A 104 -0.14 3.19 -15.84
N GLY A 105 0.06 1.89 -15.57
CA GLY A 105 -0.30 0.81 -16.49
C GLY A 105 0.73 0.50 -17.58
N THR A 106 1.85 1.23 -17.67
CA THR A 106 2.93 0.88 -18.60
C THR A 106 4.01 0.02 -17.90
N PRO A 107 4.67 -0.89 -18.65
CA PRO A 107 5.85 -1.60 -18.17
C PRO A 107 6.99 -0.63 -17.78
N ASP A 108 7.96 -1.15 -17.04
CA ASP A 108 9.27 -0.49 -16.89
C ASP A 108 9.93 -0.41 -18.27
N LEU A 109 9.94 0.78 -18.86
CA LEU A 109 10.76 1.06 -20.03
C LEU A 109 12.19 1.33 -19.52
N TYR A 110 13.04 0.31 -19.66
CA TYR A 110 14.48 0.37 -19.39
C TYR A 110 15.21 1.29 -20.38
#